data_AF-A0A7X8QLG9-F1
#
_entry.id   AF-A0A7X8QLG9-F1
#
_cell.length_a   1.000
_cell.length_b   1.000
_cell.length_c   1.000
_cell.angle_alpha   90.00
_cell.angle_beta   90.00
_cell.angle_gamma   90.00
#
_symmetry.space_group_name_H-M   'P 1'
#
loop_
_entity.id
_entity.type
_entity.pdbx_description
1 polymer ?
#
loop_
_entity_poly.entity_id
_entity_poly.type
_entity_poly.pdbx_seq_one_letter_code
_entity_poly.pdbx_strand_id
1 'polypeptide(L)'
;MKIRINLFILLIMIMCMILSSCARIESNDNSPTPTEVPDTKPDPAPDLISESSSLLERSQELLNKMSIEEKVGQMFIVRCPKQDAAKKAAQYHIGGYILFSKDFKN
;
A
#
# COMPACT_ATOMS: atom_id res chain seq x y z
N MET A 1 -12.62 -32.21 -23.14
CA MET A 1 -11.34 -32.29 -22.38
C MET A 1 -10.28 -31.32 -22.90
N LYS A 2 -10.07 -31.19 -24.23
CA LYS A 2 -9.07 -30.29 -24.84
C LYS A 2 -9.20 -28.80 -24.44
N ILE A 3 -10.42 -28.26 -24.35
CA ILE A 3 -10.66 -26.86 -23.94
C ILE A 3 -10.26 -26.58 -22.49
N ARG A 4 -10.53 -27.53 -21.58
CA ARG A 4 -10.15 -27.42 -20.17
C ARG A 4 -8.62 -27.54 -20.02
N ILE A 5 -7.99 -28.41 -20.81
CA ILE A 5 -6.53 -28.56 -20.85
C ILE A 5 -5.86 -27.28 -21.37
N ASN A 6 -6.35 -26.70 -22.48
CA ASN A 6 -5.80 -25.46 -23.02
C ASN A 6 -5.98 -24.27 -22.06
N LEU A 7 -7.10 -24.22 -21.33
CA LEU A 7 -7.33 -23.21 -20.30
C LEU A 7 -6.37 -23.37 -19.11
N PHE A 8 -6.14 -24.61 -18.66
CA PHE A 8 -5.16 -24.90 -17.61
C PHE A 8 -3.73 -24.53 -18.04
N ILE A 9 -3.34 -24.84 -19.28
CA ILE A 9 -2.03 -24.48 -19.82
C ILE A 9 -1.87 -22.95 -19.88
N LEU A 10 -2.89 -22.22 -20.34
CA LEU A 10 -2.87 -20.76 -20.37
C LEU A 10 -2.71 -20.16 -18.96
N LEU A 11 -3.42 -20.68 -17.97
CA LEU A 11 -3.34 -20.21 -16.58
C LEU A 11 -1.95 -20.46 -15.98
N ILE A 12 -1.33 -21.62 -16.26
CA ILE A 12 0.03 -21.94 -15.80
C ILE A 12 1.06 -20.98 -16.41
N MET A 13 0.96 -20.68 -17.71
CA MET A 13 1.88 -19.76 -18.38
C MET A 13 1.80 -18.33 -17.83
N ILE A 14 0.60 -17.86 -17.49
CA ILE A 14 0.39 -16.54 -16.86
C ILE A 14 1.02 -16.50 -15.46
N MET A 15 0.87 -17.56 -14.66
CA MET A 15 1.50 -17.65 -13.34
C MET A 15 3.04 -17.66 -13.42
N CYS A 16 3.62 -18.35 -14.40
CA CYS A 16 5.07 -18.38 -14.62
C CYS A 16 5.64 -17.00 -14.96
N MET A 17 4.93 -16.20 -15.76
CA MET A 17 5.33 -14.81 -16.09
C MET A 17 5.37 -13.90 -14.86
N ILE A 18 4.47 -14.11 -13.89
CA ILE A 18 4.40 -13.31 -12.67
C ILE A 18 5.55 -13.66 -11.70
N LEU A 19 5.98 -14.93 -11.66
CA LEU A 19 7.05 -15.40 -10.77
C LEU A 19 8.45 -14.87 -11.17
N SER A 20 8.67 -14.54 -12.44
CA SER A 20 9.95 -14.00 -12.92
C SER A 20 10.16 -12.51 -12.59
N SER A 21 9.14 -11.81 -12.07
CA SER A 21 9.20 -10.36 -11.84
C SER A 21 9.69 -9.95 -10.45
N CYS A 22 10.01 -10.91 -9.57
CA CYS A 22 10.66 -10.64 -8.29
C CYS A 22 12.18 -10.64 -8.46
N ALA A 23 12.72 -9.61 -9.12
CA ALA A 23 14.16 -9.36 -9.10
C ALA A 23 14.56 -8.87 -7.69
N ARG A 24 15.57 -9.55 -7.16
CA ARG A 24 16.03 -9.61 -5.76
C ARG A 24 16.93 -8.41 -5.43
N ILE A 25 16.58 -7.62 -4.39
CA ILE A 25 17.50 -6.65 -3.78
C ILE A 25 18.13 -7.32 -2.56
N GLU A 26 19.42 -7.61 -2.68
CA GLU A 26 20.25 -8.19 -1.63
C GLU A 26 20.96 -7.03 -0.93
N SER A 27 20.53 -6.67 0.27
CA SER A 27 21.20 -5.67 1.11
C SER A 27 21.66 -6.33 2.39
N ASN A 28 22.97 -6.58 2.46
CA ASN A 28 23.68 -7.10 3.63
C ASN A 28 23.51 -6.14 4.82
N ASP A 29 23.02 -6.69 5.93
CA ASP A 29 23.07 -6.09 7.26
C ASP A 29 24.52 -6.08 7.77
N ASN A 30 24.96 -4.97 8.37
CA ASN A 30 25.90 -4.95 9.49
C ASN A 30 25.91 -3.54 10.14
N SER A 31 25.59 -3.50 11.44
CA SER A 31 25.73 -2.38 12.39
C SER A 31 26.14 -3.04 13.73
N PRO A 32 27.02 -2.48 14.60
CA PRO A 32 26.82 -1.17 15.25
C PRO A 32 28.06 -0.26 15.54
N THR A 33 27.80 1.06 15.48
CA THR A 33 28.19 2.23 16.35
C THR A 33 29.52 2.18 17.16
N PRO A 34 30.38 3.25 17.26
CA PRO A 34 30.01 4.60 17.77
C PRO A 34 30.78 5.87 17.30
N THR A 35 30.10 7.02 17.45
CA THR A 35 30.57 8.38 17.81
C THR A 35 31.67 9.08 16.99
N GLU A 36 31.28 10.11 16.23
CA GLU A 36 31.73 11.52 16.38
C GLU A 36 31.02 12.37 15.31
N VAL A 37 30.64 13.60 15.66
CA VAL A 37 29.97 14.56 14.75
C VAL A 37 31.04 15.56 14.28
N PRO A 38 31.40 15.60 12.99
CA PRO A 38 32.02 16.78 12.40
C PRO A 38 31.07 17.44 11.40
N ASP A 39 30.82 18.73 11.60
CA ASP A 39 30.14 19.65 10.70
C ASP A 39 30.66 19.49 9.26
N THR A 40 29.89 18.79 8.44
CA THR A 40 30.09 18.72 7.00
C THR A 40 28.93 19.47 6.35
N LYS A 41 29.27 20.58 5.70
CA LYS A 41 28.45 21.33 4.74
C LYS A 41 27.48 20.39 4.01
N PRO A 42 26.17 20.70 3.88
CA PRO A 42 25.24 19.83 3.18
C PRO A 42 25.71 19.64 1.74
N ASP A 43 26.24 18.45 1.45
CA ASP A 43 26.32 17.93 0.10
C ASP A 43 24.88 17.88 -0.44
N PRO A 44 24.60 18.21 -1.71
CA PRO A 44 23.25 18.14 -2.24
C PRO A 44 22.74 16.72 -2.06
N ALA A 45 21.74 16.54 -1.21
CA ALA A 45 21.05 15.27 -1.08
C ALA A 45 20.59 14.84 -2.49
N PRO A 46 20.90 13.62 -2.95
CA PRO A 46 20.43 13.12 -4.24
C PRO A 46 18.89 13.14 -4.25
N ASP A 47 18.30 13.89 -5.19
CA ASP A 47 16.94 13.82 -5.75
C ASP A 47 15.79 13.15 -4.96
N LEU A 48 15.68 13.36 -3.64
CA LEU A 48 14.47 13.01 -2.86
C LEU A 48 13.29 13.95 -3.14
N ILE A 49 13.52 15.04 -3.87
CA ILE A 49 12.52 16.09 -4.15
C ILE A 49 11.64 15.73 -5.35
N SER A 50 12.16 14.96 -6.33
CA SER A 50 11.44 14.61 -7.57
C SER A 50 10.30 13.61 -7.34
N GLU A 51 10.51 12.61 -6.49
CA GLU A 51 9.48 11.61 -6.16
C GLU A 51 8.42 12.17 -5.19
N SER A 52 8.81 13.08 -4.31
CA SER A 52 7.88 13.67 -3.33
C SER A 52 6.91 14.67 -3.97
N SER A 53 7.35 15.43 -4.98
CA SER A 53 6.47 16.33 -5.74
C SER A 53 5.42 15.57 -6.56
N SER A 54 5.81 14.47 -7.22
CA SER A 54 4.89 13.65 -8.03
C SER A 54 3.82 12.96 -7.17
N LEU A 55 4.17 12.49 -5.98
CA LEU A 55 3.23 11.93 -5.01
C LEU A 55 2.26 12.99 -4.48
N LEU A 56 2.72 14.21 -4.26
CA LEU A 56 1.88 15.32 -3.81
C LEU A 56 0.86 15.71 -4.88
N GLU A 57 1.29 15.85 -6.14
CA GLU A 57 0.41 16.15 -7.28
C GLU A 57 -0.68 15.08 -7.45
N ARG A 58 -0.29 13.80 -7.42
CA ARG A 58 -1.24 12.68 -7.51
C ARG A 58 -2.24 12.67 -6.35
N SER A 59 -1.77 12.96 -5.14
CA SER A 59 -2.64 13.05 -3.95
C SER A 59 -3.65 14.18 -4.08
N GLN A 60 -3.21 15.34 -4.59
CA GLN A 60 -4.07 16.49 -4.82
C GLN A 60 -5.12 16.21 -5.91
N GLU A 61 -4.72 15.56 -7.01
CA GLU A 61 -5.64 15.16 -8.07
C GLU A 61 -6.72 14.23 -7.53
N LEU A 62 -6.35 13.26 -6.69
CA LEU A 62 -7.31 12.35 -6.06
C LEU A 62 -8.27 13.10 -5.12
N LEU A 63 -7.75 13.97 -4.26
CA LEU A 63 -8.58 14.78 -3.35
C LEU A 63 -9.54 15.70 -4.12
N ASN A 64 -9.14 16.24 -5.26
CA ASN A 64 -9.98 17.09 -6.08
C ASN A 64 -11.16 16.32 -6.71
N LYS A 65 -10.99 15.01 -6.96
CA LYS A 65 -12.04 14.15 -7.53
C LYS A 65 -13.02 13.61 -6.50
N MET A 66 -12.74 13.75 -5.20
CA MET A 66 -13.63 13.28 -4.13
C MET A 66 -14.73 14.28 -3.79
N SER A 67 -15.93 13.77 -3.55
CA SER A 67 -17.04 14.47 -2.90
C SER A 67 -16.71 14.87 -1.45
N ILE A 68 -17.52 15.75 -0.87
CA ILE A 68 -17.34 16.12 0.54
C ILE A 68 -17.63 14.93 1.47
N GLU A 69 -18.61 14.10 1.09
CA GLU A 69 -18.99 12.89 1.80
C GLU A 69 -17.82 11.89 1.84
N GLU A 70 -17.16 11.66 0.72
CA GLU A 70 -15.96 10.82 0.64
C GLU A 70 -14.81 11.40 1.47
N LYS A 71 -14.54 12.71 1.36
CA LYS A 71 -13.48 13.36 2.16
C LYS A 71 -13.73 13.21 3.65
N VAL A 72 -14.97 13.43 4.09
CA VAL A 72 -15.37 13.26 5.48
C VAL A 72 -15.25 11.80 5.90
N GLY A 73 -15.72 10.85 5.09
CA GLY A 73 -15.60 9.41 5.36
C GLY A 73 -14.16 8.96 5.59
N GLN A 74 -13.23 9.47 4.79
CA GLN A 74 -11.79 9.16 4.90
C GLN A 74 -11.15 9.70 6.19
N MET A 75 -11.77 10.67 6.87
CA MET A 75 -11.30 11.18 8.18
C MET A 75 -11.67 10.26 9.34
N PHE A 76 -12.55 9.27 9.13
CA PHE A 76 -12.98 8.35 10.17
C PHE A 76 -12.33 6.98 10.04
N ILE A 77 -11.66 6.58 11.12
CA ILE A 77 -11.27 5.19 11.37
C ILE A 77 -12.18 4.66 12.48
N VAL A 78 -12.95 3.61 12.20
CA VAL A 78 -14.00 3.12 13.11
C VAL A 78 -13.74 1.69 13.56
N ARG A 79 -14.33 1.26 14.67
CA ARG A 79 -14.23 -0.14 15.12
C ARG A 79 -14.96 -1.07 14.14
N CYS A 80 -14.34 -2.18 13.75
CA CYS A 80 -14.92 -3.16 12.84
C CYS A 80 -16.27 -3.70 13.37
N PRO A 81 -17.38 -3.58 12.61
CA PRO A 81 -18.67 -4.11 13.03
C PRO A 81 -18.66 -5.64 12.97
N LYS A 82 -19.54 -6.29 13.75
CA LYS A 82 -19.65 -7.76 13.75
C LYS A 82 -20.13 -8.34 12.41
N GLN A 83 -20.91 -7.57 11.66
CA GLN A 83 -21.53 -7.98 10.39
C GLN A 83 -21.47 -6.80 9.41
N ASP A 84 -21.51 -7.10 8.12
CA ASP A 84 -21.62 -6.12 7.04
C ASP A 84 -20.50 -5.07 6.98
N ALA A 85 -19.29 -5.38 7.44
CA ALA A 85 -18.16 -4.45 7.44
C ALA A 85 -17.87 -3.89 6.03
N ALA A 86 -17.84 -4.75 5.01
CA ALA A 86 -17.61 -4.34 3.63
C ALA A 86 -18.73 -3.43 3.09
N LYS A 87 -20.00 -3.78 3.37
CA LYS A 87 -21.16 -2.97 2.94
C LYS A 87 -21.13 -1.59 3.58
N LYS A 88 -20.82 -1.51 4.88
CA LYS A 88 -20.74 -0.24 5.62
C LYS A 88 -19.54 0.61 5.17
N ALA A 89 -18.41 -0.02 4.83
CA ALA A 89 -17.26 0.70 4.29
C ALA A 89 -17.60 1.39 2.96
N ALA A 90 -18.28 0.67 2.06
CA ALA A 90 -18.73 1.22 0.79
C ALA A 90 -19.80 2.31 0.98
N GLN A 91 -20.75 2.10 1.89
CA GLN A 91 -21.84 3.05 2.13
C GLN A 91 -21.38 4.39 2.71
N TYR A 92 -20.37 4.39 3.59
CA TYR A 92 -19.93 5.58 4.32
C TYR A 92 -18.53 6.07 3.94
N HIS A 93 -17.92 5.50 2.90
CA HIS A 93 -16.57 5.84 2.43
C HIS A 93 -15.54 5.87 3.57
N ILE A 94 -15.58 4.85 4.43
CA ILE A 94 -14.80 4.80 5.67
C ILE A 94 -13.30 4.72 5.35
N GLY A 95 -12.51 5.61 5.97
CA GLY A 95 -11.04 5.64 5.84
C GLY A 95 -10.33 4.40 6.34
N GLY A 96 -10.88 3.73 7.37
CA GLY A 96 -10.39 2.42 7.78
C GLY A 96 -11.17 1.79 8.94
N TYR A 97 -10.87 0.51 9.19
CA TYR A 97 -11.36 -0.21 10.37
C TYR A 97 -10.24 -0.51 11.35
N ILE A 98 -10.51 -0.31 12.64
CA ILE A 98 -9.70 -0.82 13.74
C ILE A 98 -10.29 -2.15 14.20
N LEU A 99 -9.44 -3.17 14.27
CA LEU A 99 -9.77 -4.49 14.81
C LEU A 99 -9.20 -4.63 16.22
N PHE A 100 -9.97 -5.29 17.09
CA PHE A 100 -9.56 -5.65 18.44
C PHE A 100 -9.47 -7.17 18.56
N SER A 101 -8.84 -7.68 19.62
CA SER A 101 -8.70 -9.12 19.86
C SER A 101 -10.02 -9.89 19.83
N LYS A 102 -11.14 -9.24 20.20
CA LYS A 102 -12.48 -9.84 20.13
C LYS A 102 -13.01 -10.06 18.71
N ASP A 103 -12.47 -9.36 17.72
CA ASP A 103 -12.93 -9.45 16.32
C ASP A 103 -12.30 -10.66 15.60
N PHE A 104 -11.38 -11.38 16.26
CA PHE A 104 -10.73 -12.60 15.75
C PHE A 104 -11.23 -13.89 16.44
N LYS A 105 -12.15 -13.78 17.40
CA LYS A 105 -12.73 -14.94 18.10
C LYS A 105 -14.11 -15.26 17.53
N ASN A 106 -14.28 -16.53 17.15
CA ASN A 106 -15.56 -17.12 16.76
C ASN A 106 -16.27 -17.71 17.97
#